data_AF-A0A2N0QMX8-F1
#
_entry.id   AF-A0A2N0QMX8-F1
#
_cell.length_a   1.000
_cell.length_b   1.000
_cell.length_c   1.000
_cell.angle_alpha   90.00
_cell.angle_beta   90.00
_cell.angle_gamma   90.00
#
_symmetry.space_group_name_H-M   'P 1'
#
loop_
_entity.id
_entity.type
_entity.pdbx_description
1 polymer ?
#
loop_
_entity_poly.entity_id
_entity_poly.type
_entity_poly.pdbx_seq_one_letter_code
_entity_poly.pdbx_strand_id
1 'polypeptide(L)'
;MLKVMKEKDLPITKVAELTAQAPAERFGITQKGRIAKGYDADFAVVEEVPFVVTKGNMMAKHKQSIYAGYEFPHRHIEKRLDFLYQVSLIFLKKYSMKFIEIKFLRQMIEVMGMKEPTPVRYRLK
;
A
#
# COMPACT_ATOMS: atom_id res chain seq x y z
N MET A 1 -6.48 12.62 2.28
CA MET A 1 -5.05 12.90 2.46
C MET A 1 -4.26 12.86 1.15
N LEU A 2 -4.32 11.80 0.34
CA LEU A 2 -3.56 11.71 -0.92
C LEU A 2 -3.93 12.76 -1.98
N LYS A 3 -5.18 13.24 -1.98
CA LYS A 3 -5.57 14.41 -2.79
C LYS A 3 -4.79 15.66 -2.36
N VAL A 4 -4.82 15.97 -1.07
CA VAL A 4 -4.10 17.11 -0.48
C VAL A 4 -2.60 17.01 -0.72
N MET A 5 -2.04 15.80 -0.63
CA MET A 5 -0.64 15.54 -0.98
C MET A 5 -0.31 16.04 -2.39
N LYS A 6 -1.14 15.72 -3.39
CA LYS A 6 -0.93 16.20 -4.77
C LYS A 6 -1.14 17.70 -4.90
N GLU A 7 -2.23 18.23 -4.34
CA GLU A 7 -2.57 19.65 -4.45
C GLU A 7 -1.54 20.57 -3.76
N LYS A 8 -0.83 20.04 -2.77
CA LYS A 8 0.16 20.78 -1.97
C LYS A 8 1.59 20.33 -2.24
N ASP A 9 1.80 19.46 -3.24
CA ASP A 9 3.11 18.89 -3.58
C ASP A 9 3.89 18.34 -2.37
N LEU A 10 3.18 17.63 -1.50
CA LEU A 10 3.79 17.01 -0.31
C LEU A 10 4.38 15.65 -0.68
N PRO A 11 5.53 15.27 -0.10
CA PRO A 11 6.06 13.94 -0.31
C PRO A 11 5.16 12.89 0.35
N ILE A 12 5.02 11.72 -0.30
CA ILE A 12 4.19 10.62 0.21
C ILE A 12 4.65 10.11 1.59
N THR A 13 5.94 10.25 1.90
CA THR A 13 6.51 9.96 3.22
C THR A 13 5.90 10.83 4.31
N LYS A 14 5.57 12.10 4.01
CA LYS A 14 4.90 12.99 4.96
C LYS A 14 3.46 12.57 5.23
N VAL A 15 2.77 12.04 4.22
CA VAL A 15 1.44 11.45 4.42
C VAL A 15 1.54 10.26 5.37
N ALA A 16 2.45 9.32 5.11
CA ALA A 16 2.66 8.15 5.95
C ALA A 16 3.02 8.52 7.39
N GLU A 17 3.86 9.55 7.57
CA GLU A 17 4.19 10.10 8.88
C GLU A 17 2.93 10.60 9.61
N LEU A 18 2.15 11.46 8.98
CA LEU A 18 0.98 12.10 9.58
C LEU A 18 -0.18 11.12 9.85
N THR A 19 -0.32 10.08 9.04
CA THR A 19 -1.44 9.13 9.16
C THR A 19 -1.10 7.86 9.92
N ALA A 20 0.19 7.55 10.14
CA ALA A 20 0.59 6.29 10.77
C ALA A 20 1.70 6.47 11.83
N GLN A 21 2.86 7.04 11.45
CA GLN A 21 4.02 7.12 12.36
C GLN A 21 3.77 8.06 13.56
N ALA A 22 3.39 9.31 13.32
CA ALA A 22 3.21 10.32 14.36
C ALA A 22 2.09 9.94 15.35
N PRO A 23 0.94 9.37 14.93
CA PRO A 23 -0.02 8.79 15.86
C PRO A 23 0.58 7.65 16.70
N ALA A 24 1.28 6.69 16.09
CA ALA A 24 1.89 5.58 16.82
C ALA A 24 2.87 6.07 17.89
N GLU A 25 3.72 7.04 17.56
CA GLU A 25 4.65 7.68 18.51
C GLU A 25 3.90 8.42 19.63
N ARG A 26 2.89 9.21 19.28
CA ARG A 26 2.09 9.98 20.25
C ARG A 26 1.39 9.10 21.29
N PHE A 27 0.95 7.91 20.89
CA PHE A 27 0.26 6.96 21.75
C PHE A 27 1.17 5.85 22.31
N GLY A 28 2.49 5.92 22.08
CA GLY A 28 3.44 4.93 22.59
C GLY A 28 3.26 3.51 22.00
N ILE A 29 2.72 3.40 20.79
CA ILE A 29 2.52 2.12 20.10
C ILE A 29 3.80 1.74 19.36
N THR A 30 4.60 0.86 19.97
CA THR A 30 6.00 0.60 19.56
C THR A 30 6.17 -0.25 18.30
N GLN A 31 5.15 -1.02 17.90
CA GLN A 31 5.23 -1.97 16.78
C GLN A 31 4.44 -1.52 15.53
N LYS A 32 3.88 -0.30 15.52
CA LYS A 32 3.03 0.20 14.42
C LYS A 32 3.62 1.44 13.75
N GLY A 33 3.09 1.78 12.57
CA GLY A 33 3.33 3.08 11.94
C GLY A 33 4.67 3.22 11.19
N ARG A 34 5.45 2.14 11.05
CA ARG A 34 6.70 2.13 10.27
C ARG A 34 6.83 0.85 9.44
N ILE A 35 7.48 0.97 8.29
CA ILE A 35 7.87 -0.16 7.44
C ILE A 35 9.32 -0.54 7.80
N ALA A 36 9.48 -1.39 8.81
CA ALA A 36 10.79 -1.84 9.27
C ALA A 36 10.70 -3.23 9.91
N LYS A 37 11.84 -3.92 10.04
CA LYS A 37 11.90 -5.19 10.77
C LYS A 37 11.47 -5.00 12.22
N GLY A 38 10.73 -5.97 12.75
CA GLY A 38 10.20 -5.92 14.12
C GLY A 38 8.95 -5.06 14.30
N TYR A 39 8.40 -4.50 13.22
CA TYR A 39 7.08 -3.84 13.21
C TYR A 39 6.05 -4.78 12.58
N ASP A 40 4.78 -4.57 12.92
CA ASP A 40 3.68 -5.34 12.35
C ASP A 40 3.52 -5.04 10.86
N ALA A 41 3.12 -6.06 10.10
CA ALA A 41 2.92 -6.01 8.65
C ALA A 41 1.59 -5.33 8.26
N ASP A 42 1.33 -4.15 8.82
CA ASP A 42 0.17 -3.31 8.51
C ASP A 42 0.50 -2.36 7.36
N PHE A 43 0.09 -2.73 6.14
CA PHE A 43 0.30 -1.92 4.95
C PHE A 43 -1.03 -1.56 4.30
N ALA A 44 -1.09 -0.33 3.78
CA ALA A 44 -2.15 0.10 2.88
C ALA A 44 -1.54 0.31 1.50
N VAL A 45 -2.13 -0.32 0.48
CA VAL A 45 -1.72 -0.15 -0.91
C VAL A 45 -2.74 0.71 -1.61
N VAL A 46 -2.24 1.72 -2.31
CA VAL A 46 -3.07 2.72 -2.97
C VAL A 46 -2.68 2.83 -4.43
N GLU A 47 -3.68 3.04 -5.27
CA GLU A 47 -3.52 3.28 -6.69
C GLU A 47 -4.15 4.62 -7.07
N GLU A 48 -3.59 5.26 -8.10
CA GLU A 48 -4.11 6.49 -8.69
C GLU A 48 -5.24 6.18 -9.67
N VAL A 49 -6.35 5.71 -9.11
CA VAL A 49 -7.59 5.46 -9.86
C VAL A 49 -8.72 6.21 -9.16
N PRO A 50 -9.53 6.99 -9.89
CA PRO A 50 -10.68 7.67 -9.31
C PRO A 50 -11.64 6.74 -8.60
N PHE A 51 -12.18 7.19 -7.46
CA PHE A 51 -13.14 6.46 -6.65
C PHE A 51 -14.24 7.39 -6.15
N VAL A 52 -15.48 7.12 -6.55
CA VAL A 52 -16.67 7.85 -6.10
C VAL A 52 -17.26 7.16 -4.88
N VAL A 53 -17.49 7.91 -3.80
CA VAL A 53 -18.15 7.37 -2.60
C VAL A 53 -19.65 7.26 -2.86
N THR A 54 -20.19 6.06 -2.68
CA THR A 54 -21.62 5.77 -2.87
C THR A 54 -22.18 5.05 -1.64
N LYS A 55 -23.51 5.06 -1.47
CA LYS A 55 -24.14 4.28 -0.39
C LYS A 55 -23.81 2.78 -0.46
N GLY A 56 -23.61 2.24 -1.66
CA GLY A 56 -23.32 0.83 -1.88
C GLY A 56 -21.88 0.41 -1.55
N ASN A 57 -20.90 1.32 -1.65
CA ASN A 57 -19.49 1.00 -1.38
C ASN A 57 -18.98 1.49 -0.02
N MET A 58 -19.80 2.21 0.76
CA MET A 58 -19.45 2.57 2.13
C MET A 58 -19.51 1.34 3.03
N MET A 59 -18.45 1.08 3.80
CA MET A 59 -18.42 -0.01 4.78
C MET A 59 -19.06 0.37 6.13
N ALA A 60 -19.27 1.66 6.41
CA ALA A 60 -19.89 2.13 7.65
C ALA A 60 -21.28 1.51 7.88
N LYS A 61 -21.66 1.26 9.14
CA LYS A 61 -22.98 0.71 9.50
C LYS A 61 -24.11 1.65 9.03
N HIS A 62 -23.97 2.94 9.33
CA HIS A 62 -24.87 3.98 8.82
C HIS A 62 -24.32 4.52 7.50
N LYS A 63 -25.08 4.38 6.42
CA LYS A 63 -24.65 4.75 5.05
C LYS A 63 -24.79 6.26 4.77
N GLN A 64 -24.48 7.09 5.76
CA GLN A 64 -24.48 8.55 5.66
C GLN A 64 -23.05 9.06 5.82
N SER A 65 -22.58 9.85 4.87
CA SER A 65 -21.24 10.42 4.87
C SER A 65 -21.27 11.79 4.19
N ILE A 66 -20.50 12.73 4.72
CA ILE A 66 -20.25 14.04 4.08
C ILE A 66 -19.53 13.91 2.73
N TYR A 67 -18.94 12.75 2.47
CA TYR A 67 -18.27 12.44 1.21
C TYR A 67 -19.18 11.74 0.20
N ALA A 68 -20.46 11.50 0.48
CA ALA A 68 -21.35 10.83 -0.47
C ALA A 68 -21.45 11.61 -1.79
N GLY A 69 -21.20 10.94 -2.93
CA GLY A 69 -21.13 11.54 -4.26
C GLY A 69 -19.80 12.21 -4.59
N TYR A 70 -18.87 12.31 -3.64
CA TYR A 70 -17.56 12.90 -3.86
C TYR A 70 -16.59 11.91 -4.52
N GLU A 71 -15.75 12.40 -5.44
CA GLU A 71 -14.72 11.63 -6.12
C GLU A 71 -13.33 11.89 -5.51
N PHE A 72 -12.67 10.82 -5.09
CA PHE A 72 -11.26 10.84 -4.69
C PHE A 72 -10.38 10.40 -5.85
N PRO A 73 -9.21 11.03 -6.08
CA PRO A 73 -8.30 10.67 -7.17
C PRO A 73 -7.47 9.40 -6.93
N HIS A 74 -7.62 8.78 -5.76
CA HIS A 74 -6.91 7.55 -5.40
C HIS A 74 -7.86 6.58 -4.73
N ARG A 75 -7.58 5.28 -4.89
CA ARG A 75 -8.33 4.18 -4.30
C ARG A 75 -7.41 3.29 -3.48
N HIS A 76 -7.93 2.74 -2.38
CA HIS A 76 -7.27 1.68 -1.62
C HIS A 76 -7.53 0.31 -2.27
N ILE A 77 -6.51 -0.53 -2.38
CA ILE A 77 -6.66 -1.90 -2.89
C ILE A 77 -7.12 -2.80 -1.74
N GLU A 78 -8.41 -3.12 -1.73
CA GLU A 78 -9.11 -3.72 -0.60
C GLU A 78 -8.81 -5.20 -0.38
N LYS A 79 -8.54 -5.97 -1.44
CA LYS A 79 -8.45 -7.43 -1.30
C LYS A 79 -7.03 -7.89 -1.02
N ARG A 80 -6.86 -8.55 0.13
CA ARG A 80 -5.64 -9.29 0.51
C ARG A 80 -5.21 -10.30 -0.56
N LEU A 81 -6.16 -10.93 -1.26
CA LEU A 81 -5.90 -11.82 -2.40
C LEU A 81 -5.42 -11.06 -3.63
N ASP A 82 -6.05 -9.93 -3.98
CA ASP A 82 -5.63 -9.11 -5.13
C ASP A 82 -4.25 -8.47 -4.88
N PHE A 83 -3.94 -8.14 -3.61
CA PHE A 83 -2.60 -7.71 -3.22
C PHE A 83 -1.56 -8.82 -3.41
N LEU A 84 -1.82 -10.04 -2.93
CA LEU A 84 -0.90 -11.18 -3.13
C LEU A 84 -0.77 -11.55 -4.62
N TYR A 85 -1.84 -11.44 -5.41
CA TYR A 85 -1.85 -11.64 -6.85
C TYR A 85 -1.15 -10.52 -7.62
N GLN A 86 -1.32 -9.25 -7.24
CA GLN A 86 -0.62 -8.13 -7.87
C GLN A 86 0.87 -8.15 -7.52
N VAL A 87 1.24 -8.43 -6.27
CA VAL A 87 2.63 -8.63 -5.88
C VAL A 87 3.22 -9.78 -6.72
N SER A 88 2.55 -10.92 -6.84
CA SER A 88 3.06 -12.04 -7.66
C SER A 88 3.12 -11.75 -9.17
N LEU A 89 2.15 -11.00 -9.73
CA LEU A 89 2.15 -10.59 -11.14
C LEU A 89 3.20 -9.51 -11.46
N ILE A 90 3.43 -8.56 -10.56
CA ILE A 90 4.54 -7.59 -10.65
C ILE A 90 5.87 -8.35 -10.65
N PHE A 91 6.02 -9.39 -9.82
CA PHE A 91 7.19 -10.27 -9.85
C PHE A 91 7.34 -10.98 -11.20
N LEU A 92 6.29 -11.57 -11.77
CA LEU A 92 6.36 -12.32 -13.04
C LEU A 92 6.58 -11.43 -14.27
N LYS A 93 5.99 -10.23 -14.34
CA LYS A 93 6.14 -9.31 -15.48
C LYS A 93 7.44 -8.49 -15.46
N LYS A 94 8.09 -8.35 -14.30
CA LYS A 94 9.21 -7.39 -14.09
C LYS A 94 10.59 -8.04 -13.97
N TYR A 95 10.77 -9.32 -14.29
CA TYR A 95 12.11 -9.91 -14.50
C TYR A 95 12.72 -9.56 -15.87
N SER A 96 12.49 -8.33 -16.31
CA SER A 96 13.36 -7.62 -17.25
C SER A 96 13.35 -6.13 -16.87
N MET A 97 13.95 -5.71 -15.74
CA MET A 97 14.32 -4.29 -15.57
C MET A 97 15.23 -3.90 -14.39
N LYS A 98 15.74 -2.66 -14.55
CA LYS A 98 16.89 -1.96 -13.94
C LYS A 98 16.78 -1.64 -12.43
N PHE A 99 17.91 -1.88 -11.77
CA PHE A 99 18.45 -1.57 -10.42
C PHE A 99 17.76 -0.67 -9.38
N ILE A 100 16.86 0.27 -9.67
CA ILE A 100 16.39 1.25 -8.65
C ILE A 100 15.17 0.75 -7.86
N GLU A 101 14.29 -0.06 -8.46
CA GLU A 101 13.08 -0.58 -7.81
C GLU A 101 13.29 -1.87 -6.98
N ILE A 102 14.53 -2.38 -6.90
CA ILE A 102 14.87 -3.62 -6.19
C ILE A 102 14.88 -3.42 -4.66
N LYS A 103 15.09 -2.19 -4.17
CA LYS A 103 15.21 -1.93 -2.71
C LYS A 103 13.90 -2.12 -1.95
N PHE A 104 12.77 -1.61 -2.46
CA PHE A 104 11.46 -1.70 -1.80
C PHE A 104 10.98 -3.16 -1.71
N LEU A 105 11.19 -3.92 -2.79
CA LEU A 105 10.83 -5.33 -2.87
C LEU A 105 11.65 -6.17 -1.89
N ARG A 106 12.97 -5.91 -1.82
CA ARG A 106 13.86 -6.58 -0.88
C ARG A 106 13.47 -6.31 0.57
N GLN A 107 13.15 -5.05 0.88
CA GLN A 107 12.68 -4.65 2.20
C GLN A 107 11.35 -5.33 2.58
N MET A 108 10.43 -5.49 1.63
CA MET A 108 9.17 -6.22 1.84
C MET A 108 9.37 -7.72 2.09
N ILE A 109 10.19 -8.41 1.28
CA ILE A 109 10.51 -9.83 1.47
C ILE A 109 11.16 -10.06 2.85
N GLU A 110 12.07 -9.16 3.23
CA GLU A 110 12.82 -9.23 4.48
C GLU A 110 11.95 -8.92 5.71
N VAL A 111 11.02 -7.97 5.61
CA VAL A 111 10.04 -7.65 6.67
C VAL A 111 9.00 -8.76 6.82
N MET A 112 8.57 -9.39 5.72
CA MET A 112 7.60 -10.50 5.75
C MET A 112 8.22 -11.87 6.11
N GLY A 113 9.53 -11.95 6.33
CA GLY A 113 10.22 -13.21 6.66
C GLY A 113 10.11 -14.28 5.57
N MET A 114 9.83 -13.89 4.33
CA MET A 114 9.70 -14.82 3.21
C MET A 114 11.09 -15.18 2.68
N LYS A 115 11.36 -16.47 2.41
CA LYS A 115 12.60 -16.86 1.69
C LYS A 115 12.56 -16.22 0.30
N GLU A 116 13.70 -15.68 -0.16
CA GLU A 116 13.82 -15.21 -1.54
C GLU A 116 13.34 -16.32 -2.49
N PRO A 117 12.47 -16.02 -3.47
CA PRO A 117 11.95 -17.05 -4.36
C PRO A 117 13.11 -17.67 -5.13
N THR A 118 13.23 -19.00 -5.03
CA THR A 118 14.20 -19.77 -5.81
C THR A 118 13.99 -19.47 -7.30
N PRO A 119 15.02 -19.11 -8.07
CA PRO A 119 14.85 -18.75 -9.47
C PRO A 119 14.32 -19.96 -10.25
N VAL A 120 13.05 -19.92 -10.63
CA VAL A 120 12.43 -20.95 -11.48
C VAL A 120 12.92 -20.71 -12.91
N ARG A 121 13.86 -21.55 -13.37
CA ARG A 121 14.24 -21.59 -14.79
C ARG A 121 13.10 -22.24 -15.57
N TYR A 122 12.25 -21.44 -16.20
CA TYR A 122 11.34 -21.95 -17.21
C TYR A 122 12.15 -22.29 -18.47
N ARG A 123 12.13 -23.56 -18.87
CA ARG A 123 12.54 -23.98 -20.22
C ARG A 123 11.35 -23.70 -21.13
N LEU A 124 11.44 -22.63 -21.92
CA LEU A 124 10.44 -22.32 -22.94
C LEU A 124 10.36 -23.50 -23.91
N LYS A 125 9.15 -24.04 -24.10
CA LYS A 125 8.81 -24.96 -25.19
C LYS A 125 8.13 -24.16 -26.29
#